data_AF-A0A010ZW40-F1
#
_entry.id   AF-A0A010ZW40-F1
#
_cell.length_a   1.000
_cell.length_b   1.000
_cell.length_c   1.000
_cell.angle_alpha   90.00
_cell.angle_beta   90.00
_cell.angle_gamma   90.00
#
_symmetry.space_group_name_H-M   'P 1'
#
loop_
_entity.id
_entity.type
_entity.pdbx_description
1 polymer ?
#
loop_
_entity_poly.entity_id
_entity_poly.type
_entity_poly.pdbx_seq_one_letter_code
_entity_poly.pdbx_strand_id
1 'polypeptide(L)'
;MTPDWSNFEDAFGVAFAATDILPGVLSADATTRADALGYLYGALHHQDTVYGATAPAVDYVLTILGDPRADPMRVALLRWLTSVLDAARWKAGHPADVDACLARRPRVRDAMDAFRTDADLTVAHAALEVVAACEDVAPPPAARATPGGGSWSPTPPF
;
A
#
# COMPACT_ATOMS: atom_id res chain seq x y z
N MET A 1 15.87 6.56 6.12
CA MET A 1 15.61 6.76 7.56
C MET A 1 14.41 5.89 7.89
N THR A 2 14.49 5.08 8.95
CA THR A 2 13.34 4.26 9.38
C THR A 2 12.35 5.16 10.13
N PRO A 3 11.05 5.15 9.78
CA PRO A 3 10.03 5.88 10.54
C PRO A 3 9.99 5.45 12.01
N ASP A 4 9.66 6.37 12.91
CA ASP A 4 9.23 6.01 14.26
C ASP A 4 7.78 5.56 14.22
N TRP A 5 7.60 4.24 14.14
CA TRP A 5 6.31 3.59 13.95
C TRP A 5 5.34 3.78 15.11
N SER A 6 5.81 4.20 16.28
CA SER A 6 4.96 4.46 17.45
C SER A 6 4.03 5.66 17.26
N ASN A 7 4.29 6.50 16.27
CA ASN A 7 3.46 7.67 15.93
C ASN A 7 2.34 7.36 14.92
N PHE A 8 2.19 6.12 14.48
CA PHE A 8 1.26 5.74 13.43
C PHE A 8 0.39 4.55 13.83
N GLU A 9 -0.81 4.50 13.25
CA GLU A 9 -1.74 3.39 13.42
C GLU A 9 -1.77 2.49 12.18
N ASP A 10 -1.87 1.19 12.40
CA ASP A 10 -2.18 0.16 11.40
C ASP A 10 -3.58 -0.43 11.67
N ALA A 11 -3.94 -1.51 10.97
CA ALA A 11 -5.25 -2.15 11.11
C ALA A 11 -5.60 -2.63 12.53
N PHE A 12 -4.61 -2.77 13.42
CA PHE A 12 -4.76 -3.33 14.76
C PHE A 12 -4.40 -2.35 15.88
N GLY A 13 -4.16 -1.07 15.55
CA GLY A 13 -3.82 -0.02 16.51
C GLY A 13 -2.41 0.54 16.25
N VAL A 14 -1.67 0.88 17.30
CA VAL A 14 -0.33 1.48 17.15
C VAL A 14 0.64 0.49 16.47
N ALA A 15 1.33 0.94 15.41
CA ALA A 15 2.13 0.11 14.53
C ALA A 15 3.53 -0.26 15.08
N PHE A 16 3.69 -0.49 16.39
CA PHE A 16 5.01 -0.71 17.02
C PHE A 16 5.78 -1.90 16.38
N ALA A 17 5.04 -2.93 15.97
CA ALA A 17 5.59 -4.17 15.42
C ALA A 17 6.33 -3.95 14.08
N ALA A 18 6.01 -2.88 13.35
CA ALA A 18 6.68 -2.55 12.09
C ALA A 18 8.20 -2.35 12.25
N THR A 19 8.65 -1.88 13.43
CA THR A 19 10.07 -1.69 13.74
C THR A 19 10.85 -3.00 13.63
N ASP A 20 10.28 -4.09 14.13
CA ASP A 20 10.93 -5.39 14.23
C ASP A 20 10.68 -6.24 12.98
N ILE A 21 9.49 -6.13 12.38
CA ILE A 21 9.06 -7.00 11.28
C ILE A 21 9.60 -6.53 9.93
N LEU A 22 9.51 -5.23 9.61
CA LEU A 22 9.83 -4.74 8.25
C LEU A 22 11.28 -4.97 7.80
N PRO A 23 12.31 -4.89 8.67
CA PRO A 23 13.67 -5.27 8.29
C PRO A 23 13.77 -6.71 7.72
N GLY A 24 12.83 -7.58 8.09
CA GLY A 24 12.72 -8.95 7.60
C GLY A 24 12.55 -9.06 6.09
N VAL A 25 12.05 -8.02 5.40
CA VAL A 25 11.96 -7.99 3.92
C VAL A 25 13.33 -8.20 3.26
N LEU A 26 14.41 -7.76 3.91
CA LEU A 26 15.79 -7.89 3.41
C LEU A 26 16.54 -9.10 4.00
N SER A 27 15.83 -9.98 4.72
CA SER A 27 16.42 -11.17 5.33
C SER A 27 16.88 -12.17 4.26
N ALA A 28 17.96 -12.91 4.54
CA ALA A 28 18.36 -14.06 3.73
C ALA A 28 17.35 -15.23 3.86
N ASP A 29 16.62 -15.31 4.98
CA ASP A 29 15.62 -16.34 5.23
C ASP A 29 14.30 -16.05 4.50
N ALA A 30 13.82 -17.03 3.72
CA ALA A 30 12.64 -16.85 2.87
C ALA A 30 11.35 -16.71 3.68
N THR A 31 11.22 -17.42 4.79
CA THR A 31 10.05 -17.33 5.69
C THR A 31 9.97 -15.94 6.30
N THR A 32 11.08 -15.43 6.82
CA THR A 32 11.17 -14.07 7.37
C THR A 32 10.78 -13.00 6.36
N ARG A 33 11.21 -13.13 5.09
CA ARG A 33 10.78 -12.21 4.02
C ARG A 33 9.28 -12.30 3.75
N ALA A 34 8.74 -13.52 3.70
CA ALA A 34 7.32 -13.76 3.47
C ALA A 34 6.46 -13.20 4.61
N ASP A 35 6.90 -13.35 5.86
CA ASP A 35 6.21 -12.81 7.03
C ASP A 35 6.21 -11.27 7.01
N ALA A 36 7.34 -10.66 6.66
CA ALA A 36 7.45 -9.20 6.56
C ALA A 36 6.61 -8.62 5.42
N LEU A 37 6.58 -9.30 4.26
CA LEU A 37 5.67 -8.96 3.17
C LEU A 37 4.20 -9.17 3.57
N GLY A 38 3.91 -10.24 4.30
CA GLY A 38 2.60 -10.53 4.86
C GLY A 38 2.13 -9.43 5.81
N TYR A 39 3.03 -8.84 6.60
CA TYR A 39 2.72 -7.70 7.47
C TYR A 39 2.40 -6.42 6.68
N LEU A 40 3.09 -6.16 5.57
CA LEU A 40 2.78 -5.03 4.67
C LEU A 40 1.33 -5.10 4.16
N TYR A 41 0.86 -6.27 3.73
CA TYR A 41 -0.52 -6.46 3.27
C TYR A 41 -1.53 -6.68 4.41
N GLY A 42 -1.11 -7.32 5.50
CA GLY A 42 -2.00 -7.79 6.56
C GLY A 42 -2.25 -6.78 7.67
N ALA A 43 -1.36 -5.81 7.86
CA ALA A 43 -1.50 -4.78 8.89
C ALA A 43 -1.42 -3.37 8.31
N LEU A 44 -0.38 -3.07 7.53
CA LEU A 44 -0.14 -1.71 7.04
C LEU A 44 -0.98 -1.34 5.81
N HIS A 45 -1.63 -2.32 5.19
CA HIS A 45 -2.54 -2.13 4.06
C HIS A 45 -3.65 -3.20 4.04
N HIS A 46 -4.20 -3.50 5.23
CA HIS A 46 -5.19 -4.56 5.39
C HIS A 46 -6.48 -4.29 4.61
N GLN A 47 -6.94 -5.30 3.86
CA GLN A 47 -8.19 -5.25 3.08
C GLN A 47 -8.33 -3.98 2.23
N ASP A 48 -7.28 -3.66 1.47
CA ASP A 48 -7.22 -2.51 0.57
C ASP A 48 -7.52 -1.16 1.26
N THR A 49 -7.24 -1.06 2.57
CA THR A 49 -7.45 0.15 3.36
C THR A 49 -6.12 0.87 3.62
N VAL A 50 -6.15 2.19 3.52
CA VAL A 50 -5.07 3.11 3.87
C VAL A 50 -5.22 3.52 5.34
N TYR A 51 -4.14 3.33 6.10
CA TYR A 51 -3.98 3.66 7.51
C TYR A 51 -2.87 4.71 7.69
N GLY A 52 -2.78 5.30 8.89
CA GLY A 52 -1.74 6.27 9.21
C GLY A 52 -0.31 5.75 8.97
N ALA A 53 -0.08 4.46 9.17
CA ALA A 53 1.22 3.81 8.92
C ALA A 53 1.50 3.48 7.44
N THR A 54 0.49 3.53 6.56
CA THR A 54 0.66 3.16 5.13
C THR A 54 1.59 4.12 4.39
N ALA A 55 1.43 5.43 4.58
CA ALA A 55 2.25 6.41 3.87
C ALA A 55 3.75 6.36 4.30
N PRO A 56 4.09 6.26 5.60
CA PRO A 56 5.45 5.96 6.04
C PRO A 56 5.99 4.61 5.51
N ALA A 57 5.14 3.60 5.36
CA ALA A 57 5.52 2.31 4.77
C ALA A 57 5.86 2.42 3.28
N VAL A 58 5.17 3.27 2.52
CA VAL A 58 5.57 3.62 1.15
C VAL A 58 6.99 4.18 1.14
N ASP A 59 7.28 5.14 2.01
CA ASP A 59 8.62 5.75 2.10
C ASP A 59 9.72 4.73 2.49
N TYR A 60 9.39 3.80 3.39
CA TYR A 60 10.26 2.69 3.75
C TYR A 60 10.53 1.76 2.57
N VAL A 61 9.48 1.31 1.87
CA VAL A 61 9.61 0.42 0.69
C VAL A 61 10.43 1.07 -0.41
N LEU A 62 10.18 2.35 -0.72
CA LEU A 62 10.99 3.10 -1.69
C LEU A 62 12.48 3.15 -1.30
N THR A 63 12.78 3.22 -0.01
CA THR A 63 14.18 3.23 0.47
C THR A 63 14.86 1.89 0.22
N ILE A 64 14.17 0.77 0.42
CA ILE A 64 14.76 -0.57 0.32
C ILE A 64 14.74 -1.17 -1.09
N LEU A 65 13.94 -0.63 -2.03
CA LEU A 65 13.85 -1.17 -3.40
C LEU A 65 15.19 -1.21 -4.14
N GLY A 66 16.08 -0.25 -3.85
CA GLY A 66 17.43 -0.17 -4.41
C GLY A 66 18.47 -1.06 -3.71
N ASP A 67 18.11 -1.74 -2.61
CA ASP A 67 19.00 -2.67 -1.94
C ASP A 67 19.04 -4.00 -2.73
N PRO A 68 20.22 -4.53 -3.10
CA PRO A 68 20.32 -5.83 -3.78
C PRO A 68 19.70 -6.98 -2.99
N ARG A 69 19.64 -6.90 -1.66
CA ARG A 69 18.97 -7.91 -0.83
C ARG A 69 17.46 -7.94 -1.05
N ALA A 70 16.88 -6.88 -1.61
CA ALA A 70 15.48 -6.83 -1.99
C ALA A 70 15.19 -7.57 -3.30
N ASP A 71 16.21 -8.01 -4.07
CA ASP A 71 16.02 -8.70 -5.35
C ASP A 71 14.94 -9.80 -5.30
N PRO A 72 14.92 -10.71 -4.31
CA PRO A 72 13.91 -11.76 -4.25
C PRO A 72 12.48 -11.24 -4.05
N MET A 73 12.32 -10.04 -3.48
CA MET A 73 11.04 -9.45 -3.10
C MET A 73 10.63 -8.26 -3.98
N ARG A 74 11.49 -7.80 -4.90
CA ARG A 74 11.30 -6.54 -5.62
C ARG A 74 9.95 -6.47 -6.33
N VAL A 75 9.59 -7.52 -7.07
CA VAL A 75 8.28 -7.60 -7.74
C VAL A 75 7.12 -7.52 -6.74
N ALA A 76 7.22 -8.21 -5.59
CA ALA A 76 6.17 -8.20 -4.58
C ALA A 76 6.01 -6.84 -3.90
N LEU A 77 7.13 -6.13 -3.67
CA LEU A 77 7.13 -4.77 -3.12
C LEU A 77 6.54 -3.75 -4.10
N LEU A 78 6.87 -3.86 -5.40
CA LEU A 78 6.28 -3.03 -6.45
C LEU A 78 4.75 -3.26 -6.57
N ARG A 79 4.31 -4.51 -6.46
CA ARG A 79 2.88 -4.85 -6.41
C ARG A 79 2.20 -4.27 -5.18
N TRP A 80 2.87 -4.28 -4.03
CA TRP A 80 2.32 -3.67 -2.83
C TRP A 80 2.18 -2.14 -2.98
N LEU A 81 3.16 -1.47 -3.59
CA LEU A 81 3.04 -0.03 -3.93
C LEU A 81 1.84 0.25 -4.85
N THR A 82 1.62 -0.61 -5.85
CA THR A 82 0.47 -0.51 -6.76
C THR A 82 -0.85 -0.63 -5.99
N SER A 83 -0.98 -1.63 -5.11
CA SER A 83 -2.14 -1.85 -4.23
C SER A 83 -2.47 -0.61 -3.40
N VAL A 84 -1.47 -0.04 -2.73
CA VAL A 84 -1.62 1.17 -1.90
C VAL A 84 -2.10 2.36 -2.73
N LEU A 85 -1.53 2.57 -3.91
CA LEU A 85 -1.90 3.69 -4.80
C LEU A 85 -3.32 3.55 -5.33
N ASP A 86 -3.75 2.34 -5.67
CA ASP A 86 -5.12 2.06 -6.09
C ASP A 86 -6.10 2.28 -4.93
N ALA A 87 -5.83 1.77 -3.74
CA ALA A 87 -6.67 2.03 -2.56
C ALA A 87 -6.79 3.52 -2.24
N ALA A 88 -5.68 4.27 -2.29
CA ALA A 88 -5.70 5.71 -2.11
C ALA A 88 -6.53 6.43 -3.19
N ARG A 89 -6.44 5.99 -4.45
CA ARG A 89 -7.27 6.48 -5.57
C ARG A 89 -8.76 6.24 -5.32
N TRP A 90 -9.13 5.11 -4.73
CA TRP A 90 -10.51 4.79 -4.33
C TRP A 90 -10.93 5.42 -3.00
N LYS A 91 -10.04 6.21 -2.37
CA LYS A 91 -10.26 6.85 -1.07
C LYS A 91 -10.64 5.85 0.03
N ALA A 92 -10.06 4.64 -0.03
CA ALA A 92 -10.28 3.60 0.96
C ALA A 92 -9.41 3.88 2.19
N GLY A 93 -9.94 4.58 3.19
CA GLY A 93 -9.22 4.93 4.43
C GLY A 93 -9.66 6.26 5.01
N HIS A 94 -8.97 6.70 6.06
CA HIS A 94 -9.20 8.04 6.59
C HIS A 94 -8.68 9.11 5.59
N PRO A 95 -9.42 10.21 5.34
CA PRO A 95 -9.03 11.18 4.30
C PRO A 95 -7.60 11.73 4.44
N ALA A 96 -7.14 12.02 5.66
CA ALA A 96 -5.78 12.53 5.87
C ALA A 96 -4.70 11.50 5.50
N ASP A 97 -4.94 10.21 5.75
CA ASP A 97 -3.99 9.13 5.45
C ASP A 97 -3.96 8.83 3.93
N VAL A 98 -5.14 8.89 3.30
CA VAL A 98 -5.28 8.82 1.84
C VAL A 98 -4.51 9.97 1.18
N ASP A 99 -4.75 11.22 1.62
CA ASP A 99 -4.06 12.39 1.10
C ASP A 99 -2.55 12.29 1.29
N ALA A 100 -2.11 11.75 2.44
CA ALA A 100 -0.71 11.47 2.70
C ALA A 100 -0.13 10.47 1.69
N CYS A 101 -0.82 9.36 1.39
CA CYS A 101 -0.37 8.40 0.38
C CYS A 101 -0.34 9.03 -1.03
N LEU A 102 -1.38 9.77 -1.42
CA LEU A 102 -1.45 10.45 -2.71
C LEU A 102 -0.33 11.47 -2.89
N ALA A 103 0.06 12.18 -1.82
CA ALA A 103 1.16 13.14 -1.83
C ALA A 103 2.53 12.50 -2.17
N ARG A 104 2.68 11.17 -2.03
CA ARG A 104 3.91 10.45 -2.40
C ARG A 104 3.99 10.05 -3.86
N ARG A 105 2.93 10.21 -4.66
CA ARG A 105 2.90 9.85 -6.08
C ARG A 105 4.08 10.39 -6.90
N PRO A 106 4.50 11.67 -6.79
CA PRO A 106 5.66 12.17 -7.55
C PRO A 106 6.93 11.40 -7.19
N ARG A 107 7.20 11.23 -5.89
CA ARG A 107 8.37 10.51 -5.39
C ARG A 107 8.37 9.04 -5.82
N VAL A 108 7.21 8.37 -5.75
CA VAL A 108 7.06 6.98 -6.23
C VAL A 108 7.35 6.91 -7.72
N ARG A 109 6.80 7.82 -8.53
CA ARG A 109 7.01 7.88 -9.97
C ARG A 109 8.49 8.06 -10.33
N ASP A 110 9.18 8.98 -9.67
CA ASP A 110 10.60 9.24 -9.90
C ASP A 110 11.45 8.02 -9.54
N ALA A 111 11.12 7.31 -8.45
CA ALA A 111 11.83 6.10 -8.05
C ALA A 111 11.70 4.97 -9.08
N MET A 112 10.63 4.93 -9.87
CA MET A 112 10.42 3.89 -10.89
C MET A 112 11.35 4.02 -12.10
N ASP A 113 11.98 5.18 -12.33
CA ASP A 113 12.89 5.38 -13.46
C ASP A 113 14.05 4.37 -13.45
N ALA A 114 14.54 3.99 -12.26
CA ALA A 114 15.59 3.00 -12.10
C ALA A 114 15.19 1.57 -12.50
N PHE A 115 13.88 1.27 -12.51
CA PHE A 115 13.35 -0.09 -12.72
C PHE A 115 12.68 -0.27 -14.09
N ARG A 116 12.37 0.81 -14.82
CA ARG A 116 11.70 0.76 -16.14
C ARG A 116 12.46 -0.04 -17.19
N THR A 117 13.78 -0.12 -17.07
CA THR A 117 14.66 -0.85 -18.00
C THR A 117 15.42 -1.96 -17.30
N ASP A 118 14.86 -2.51 -16.22
CA ASP A 118 15.43 -3.67 -15.53
C ASP A 118 15.57 -4.84 -16.51
N ALA A 119 16.65 -5.61 -16.36
CA ALA A 119 16.89 -6.79 -17.19
C ALA A 119 15.85 -7.89 -16.92
N ASP A 120 15.31 -7.94 -15.71
CA ASP A 120 14.15 -8.75 -15.39
C ASP A 120 12.87 -8.04 -15.86
N LEU A 121 12.27 -8.56 -16.92
CA LEU A 121 11.03 -8.02 -17.49
C LEU A 121 9.86 -8.02 -16.50
N THR A 122 9.85 -8.88 -15.49
CA THR A 122 8.80 -8.87 -14.46
C THR A 122 8.96 -7.69 -13.51
N VAL A 123 10.20 -7.29 -13.20
CA VAL A 123 10.47 -6.07 -12.45
C VAL A 123 10.09 -4.84 -13.28
N ALA A 124 10.53 -4.79 -14.54
CA ALA A 124 10.19 -3.69 -15.44
C ALA A 124 8.68 -3.51 -15.63
N HIS A 125 7.95 -4.62 -15.78
CA HIS A 125 6.48 -4.60 -15.88
C HIS A 125 5.82 -4.09 -14.60
N ALA A 126 6.20 -4.62 -13.43
CA ALA A 126 5.64 -4.16 -12.16
C ALA A 126 5.95 -2.67 -11.89
N ALA A 127 7.11 -2.17 -12.31
CA ALA A 127 7.43 -0.75 -12.22
C ALA A 127 6.52 0.12 -13.12
N LEU A 128 6.16 -0.36 -14.32
CA LEU A 128 5.19 0.31 -15.18
C LEU A 128 3.79 0.34 -14.57
N GLU A 129 3.36 -0.74 -13.91
CA GLU A 129 2.09 -0.78 -13.17
C GLU A 129 2.05 0.27 -12.06
N VAL A 130 3.14 0.42 -11.29
CA VAL A 130 3.27 1.48 -10.28
C VAL A 130 3.16 2.88 -10.91
N VAL A 131 3.82 3.11 -12.06
CA VAL A 131 3.75 4.40 -12.77
C VAL A 131 2.33 4.72 -13.23
N ALA A 132 1.60 3.71 -13.73
CA ALA A 132 0.19 3.85 -14.12
C ALA A 132 -0.71 4.14 -12.91
N ALA A 133 -0.49 3.48 -11.78
CA ALA A 133 -1.25 3.71 -10.55
C ALA A 133 -1.00 5.11 -9.95
N CYS A 134 0.14 5.74 -10.25
CA CYS A 134 0.40 7.14 -9.90
C CYS A 134 -0.39 8.14 -10.77
N GLU A 135 -0.98 7.74 -11.90
CA GLU A 135 -1.75 8.62 -12.78
C GLU A 135 -3.13 8.90 -12.21
N ASP A 136 -3.51 10.18 -12.22
CA ASP A 136 -4.75 10.64 -11.61
C ASP A 136 -5.90 10.56 -12.61
N VAL A 137 -6.21 9.35 -13.05
CA VAL A 137 -7.48 9.07 -13.72
C VAL A 137 -8.41 8.51 -12.67
N ALA A 138 -9.13 9.37 -11.95
CA ALA A 138 -10.27 8.89 -11.18
C ALA A 138 -11.18 8.11 -12.16
N PRO A 139 -11.57 6.86 -11.84
CA PRO A 139 -12.61 6.20 -12.61
C PRO A 139 -13.86 7.09 -12.53
N PRO A 140 -14.69 7.16 -13.59
CA PRO A 140 -15.91 7.95 -13.53
C PRO A 140 -16.68 7.55 -12.27
N PRO A 141 -17.31 8.51 -11.56
CA PRO A 141 -18.04 8.19 -10.33
C PRO A 141 -18.98 7.02 -10.63
N ALA A 142 -18.86 5.95 -9.86
CA ALA A 142 -19.79 4.83 -9.98
C ALA A 142 -21.19 5.42 -9.93
N ALA A 143 -21.98 5.20 -10.97
CA ALA A 143 -23.36 5.67 -11.01
C ALA A 143 -24.00 5.18 -9.72
N ARG A 144 -24.36 6.10 -8.81
CA ARG A 144 -25.09 5.75 -7.59
C ARG A 144 -26.30 4.98 -8.06
N ALA A 145 -26.31 3.67 -7.81
CA ALA A 145 -27.55 2.93 -7.80
C ALA A 145 -28.42 3.66 -6.79
N THR A 146 -29.42 4.40 -7.29
CA THR A 146 -30.47 4.98 -6.46
C THR A 146 -30.98 3.85 -5.58
N PRO A 147 -30.90 3.94 -4.24
CA PRO A 147 -31.58 2.98 -3.40
C PRO A 147 -33.06 3.14 -3.74
N GLY A 148 -33.62 2.14 -4.41
CA GLY A 148 -35.07 2.05 -4.61
C GLY A 148 -35.72 2.20 -3.23
N GLY A 149 -36.70 3.09 -3.15
CA GLY A 149 -37.43 3.38 -1.93
C GLY A 149 -38.08 2.12 -1.38
N GLY A 150 -37.39 1.45 -0.46
CA GLY A 150 -37.94 0.40 0.37
C GLY A 150 -38.24 0.99 1.74
N SER A 151 -39.52 1.28 1.99
CA SER A 151 -40.01 1.66 3.32
C SER A 151 -39.73 0.54 4.31
N TRP A 152 -38.92 0.81 5.32
CA TRP A 152 -38.79 -0.06 6.49
C TRP A 152 -39.95 0.20 7.44
N SER A 153 -40.62 -0.87 7.90
CA SER A 153 -41.60 -0.83 9.00
C SER A 153 -41.16 -1.79 10.10
N PRO A 154 -41.07 -1.36 11.37
CA PRO A 154 -40.81 -2.28 12.48
C PRO A 154 -42.11 -2.93 12.98
N THR A 155 -42.11 -4.25 13.11
CA THR A 155 -43.10 -4.99 13.93
C THR A 155 -42.73 -4.91 15.42
N PRO A 156 -43.70 -4.81 16.35
CA PRO A 156 -43.45 -4.79 17.78
C PRO A 156 -43.24 -6.22 18.35
N PRO A 157 -42.60 -6.35 19.52
CA PRO A 157 -42.30 -7.65 20.11
C PRO A 157 -43.52 -8.28 20.81
N PHE A 158 -43.51 -9.61 20.87
CA PHE A 158 -44.41 -10.43 21.70
C PHE A 158 -44.00 -10.38 23.17
#